data_AF-A0A926RX80-F1
#
_entry.id   AF-A0A926RX80-F1
#
_cell.length_a   1.000
_cell.length_b   1.000
_cell.length_c   1.000
_cell.angle_alpha   90.00
_cell.angle_beta   90.00
_cell.angle_gamma   90.00
#
_symmetry.space_group_name_H-M   'P 1'
#
loop_
_entity.id
_entity.type
_entity.pdbx_description
1 polymer ?
#
loop_
_entity_poly.entity_id
_entity_poly.type
_entity_poly.pdbx_seq_one_letter_code
_entity_poly.pdbx_strand_id
1 'polypeptide(L)' 'MKNIYIIFFAIAILISVYFAGVAYLSFIDENMDKVYLNVGYCALFLSGAIYTLHLNEQKTNN' A
#
# COMPACT_ATOMS: atom_id res chain seq x y z
N MET A 1 11.07 15.15 -11.48
CA MET A 1 9.91 14.95 -10.57
C MET A 1 9.09 13.70 -10.86
N LYS A 2 8.89 13.25 -12.12
CA LYS A 2 8.16 12.01 -12.45
C LYS A 2 8.68 10.75 -11.73
N ASN A 3 10.01 10.63 -11.57
CA ASN A 3 10.62 9.53 -10.82
C ASN A 3 10.21 9.47 -9.34
N ILE A 4 9.98 10.61 -8.67
CA ILE A 4 9.71 10.58 -7.23
C ILE A 4 8.33 10.01 -6.91
N TYR A 5 7.35 10.28 -7.77
CA TYR A 5 6.00 9.71 -7.65
C TYR A 5 6.00 8.21 -7.94
N ILE A 6 6.75 7.77 -8.95
CA ILE A 6 6.91 6.35 -9.28
C ILE A 6 7.66 5.59 -8.16
N ILE A 7 8.70 6.20 -7.58
CA ILE A 7 9.42 5.64 -6.44
C ILE A 7 8.50 5.53 -5.22
N PHE A 8 7.74 6.58 -4.90
CA PHE A 8 6.80 6.55 -3.78
C PHE A 8 5.69 5.52 -3.98
N PHE A 9 5.16 5.41 -5.20
CA PHE A 9 4.21 4.37 -5.59
C PHE A 9 4.78 2.96 -5.36
N ALA A 10 5.99 2.70 -5.84
CA ALA A 10 6.66 1.41 -5.67
C ALA A 10 6.88 1.08 -4.18
N ILE A 11 7.32 2.06 -3.38
CA ILE A 11 7.50 1.90 -1.92
C ILE A 11 6.16 1.60 -1.25
N ALA A 12 5.10 2.36 -1.57
CA ALA A 12 3.78 2.16 -0.99
C ALA A 12 3.20 0.78 -1.32
N ILE A 13 3.41 0.27 -2.54
CA ILE A 13 3.05 -1.10 -2.91
C ILE A 13 3.83 -2.13 -2.10
N LEU A 14 5.15 -1.98 -1.98
CA LEU A 14 5.98 -2.91 -1.20
C LEU A 14 5.52 -2.99 0.26
N ILE A 15 5.19 -1.84 0.86
CA ILE A 15 4.67 -1.78 2.22
C ILE A 15 3.29 -2.44 2.31
N SER A 16 2.41 -2.20 1.35
CA SER A 16 1.08 -2.86 1.29
C SER A 16 1.20 -4.38 1.22
N VAL A 17 2.09 -4.90 0.37
CA VAL A 17 2.36 -6.35 0.25
C VAL A 17 2.96 -6.91 1.54
N TYR A 18 3.85 -6.18 2.20
CA TYR A 18 4.39 -6.58 3.51
C TYR A 18 3.27 -6.77 4.54
N PHE A 19 2.38 -5.78 4.69
CA PHE A 19 1.27 -5.88 5.63
C PHE A 19 0.26 -6.97 5.25
N ALA A 20 0.05 -7.24 3.96
CA ALA A 20 -0.74 -8.37 3.52
C ALA A 20 -0.13 -9.72 3.96
N GLY A 21 1.18 -9.86 3.87
CA GLY A 21 1.90 -11.04 4.38
C GLY A 21 1.78 -11.19 5.90
N VAL A 22 1.93 -10.09 6.65
CA VAL A 22 1.75 -10.10 8.12
C VAL A 22 0.29 -10.43 8.50
N ALA A 23 -0.69 -9.94 7.75
CA ALA A 23 -2.10 -10.29 7.94
C ALA A 23 -2.34 -11.79 7.72
N TYR A 24 -1.74 -12.38 6.69
CA TYR A 24 -1.85 -13.81 6.42
C TYR A 24 -1.22 -14.66 7.53
N LEU A 25 -0.03 -14.29 8.03
CA LEU A 25 0.59 -14.95 9.18
C LEU A 25 -0.30 -14.83 10.44
N SER A 26 -0.84 -13.63 10.68
CA SER A 26 -1.75 -13.40 11.81
C SER A 26 -3.06 -14.20 11.69
N PHE A 27 -3.51 -14.49 10.47
CA PHE A 27 -4.68 -15.32 10.20
C PHE A 27 -4.41 -16.79 10.52
N ILE A 28 -3.22 -17.29 10.18
CA ILE A 28 -2.77 -18.63 10.57
C ILE A 28 -2.66 -18.75 12.09
N ASP A 29 -2.18 -17.70 12.77
CA ASP A 29 -2.08 -17.63 14.24
C ASP A 29 -3.44 -17.38 14.94
N GLU A 30 -4.57 -17.43 14.21
CA GLU A 30 -5.94 -17.17 14.68
C GLU A 30 -6.13 -15.81 15.40
N ASN A 31 -5.21 -14.86 15.19
CA ASN A 31 -5.22 -13.56 15.85
C ASN A 31 -5.96 -12.53 14.98
N MET A 32 -7.29 -12.60 15.00
CA MET A 32 -8.14 -11.78 14.14
C MET A 32 -7.99 -10.27 14.36
N ASP A 33 -7.72 -9.82 15.59
CA ASP A 33 -7.46 -8.39 15.87
C ASP A 33 -6.26 -7.88 15.05
N LYS A 34 -5.17 -8.67 15.03
CA LYS A 34 -3.99 -8.35 14.21
C LYS A 34 -4.28 -8.49 12.72
N VAL A 35 -5.12 -9.45 12.31
CA VAL A 35 -5.53 -9.57 10.90
C VAL A 35 -6.20 -8.28 10.42
N TYR A 36 -7.25 -7.84 11.11
CA TYR A 36 -8.00 -6.64 10.73
C TYR A 36 -7.13 -5.38 10.75
N LEU A 37 -6.25 -5.26 11.75
CA LEU A 37 -5.32 -4.14 11.83
C LEU A 37 -4.35 -4.10 10.63
N ASN A 38 -3.75 -5.24 10.30
CA ASN A 38 -2.78 -5.33 9.19
C ASN A 38 -3.45 -5.22 7.82
N VAL A 39 -4.69 -5.73 7.66
CA VAL A 39 -5.51 -5.49 6.46
C VAL A 39 -5.83 -4.00 6.32
N GLY A 40 -6.13 -3.31 7.43
CA GLY A 40 -6.32 -1.86 7.45
C GLY A 40 -5.07 -1.10 6.97
N TYR A 41 -3.89 -1.45 7.49
CA TYR A 41 -2.63 -0.87 7.00
C TYR A 41 -2.38 -1.16 5.53
N CYS A 42 -2.61 -2.40 5.08
CA CYS A 42 -2.50 -2.77 3.67
C CYS A 42 -3.37 -1.87 2.77
N ALA A 43 -4.64 -1.67 3.13
CA ALA A 43 -5.57 -0.82 2.37
C ALA A 43 -5.13 0.65 2.36
N LEU A 44 -4.63 1.18 3.48
CA LEU A 44 -4.13 2.55 3.57
C LEU A 44 -2.96 2.81 2.62
N PHE A 45 -1.96 1.93 2.62
CA PHE A 45 -0.79 2.09 1.75
C PHE A 45 -1.14 1.88 0.27
N LEU A 46 -2.06 0.97 -0.05
CA LEU A 46 -2.57 0.80 -1.41
C LEU A 46 -3.32 2.04 -1.91
N SER A 47 -4.17 2.63 -1.06
CA SER A 47 -4.86 3.88 -1.36
C SER A 47 -3.88 5.02 -1.60
N GLY A 48 -2.83 5.13 -0.78
CA GLY A 48 -1.76 6.11 -0.97
C GLY A 48 -0.99 5.90 -2.29
N ALA A 49 -0.73 4.64 -2.67
CA ALA A 49 -0.11 4.30 -3.94
C ALA A 49 -0.99 4.77 -5.11
N ILE A 50 -2.27 4.37 -5.15
CA ILE A 50 -3.23 4.76 -6.21
C ILE A 50 -3.33 6.28 -6.31
N TYR A 51 -3.42 7.00 -5.18
CA TYR A 51 -3.48 8.46 -5.17
C TYR A 51 -2.22 9.09 -5.76
N THR A 52 -1.04 8.56 -5.41
CA THR A 52 0.24 9.07 -5.94
C THR A 52 0.36 8.82 -7.44
N LEU A 53 -0.12 7.66 -7.90
CA LEU A 53 -0.19 7.33 -9.33
C LEU A 53 -1.10 8.33 -10.07
N HIS A 54 -2.28 8.60 -9.53
CA HIS A 54 -3.22 9.57 -10.10
C HIS A 54 -2.62 10.98 -10.22
N LEU A 55 -1.91 11.46 -9.19
CA LEU A 55 -1.22 12.74 -9.26
C LEU A 55 -0.13 12.77 -10.34
N ASN A 56 0.58 11.66 -10.54
CA ASN A 56 1.60 11.55 -11.58
C ASN A 56 1.01 11.59 -13.00
N GLU A 57 -0.17 10.97 -13.19
CA GLU A 57 -0.92 11.02 -14.45
C GLU A 57 -1.41 12.44 -14.76
N GLN A 58 -2.00 13.14 -13.79
CA GLN A 58 -2.41 14.53 -13.95
C GLN A 58 -1.24 15.45 -14.33
N LYS A 59 -0.06 15.20 -13.76
CA LYS A 59 1.15 15.97 -14.04
C LYS A 59 1.83 15.62 -15.37
N THR A 60 1.52 14.46 -15.94
CA THR A 60 2.04 14.02 -17.25
C THR A 60 1.12 14.48 -18.39
N ASN A 61 -0.18 14.64 -18.14
CA ASN A 61 -1.18 15.03 -19.13
C ASN A 61 -1.44 16.56 -19.22
N ASN A 62 -0.81 17.37 -18.35
CA ASN A 62 -0.78 18.84 -18.39
C ASN A 62 0.65 19.31 -18.70
#